data_AF-A0A3M7EEY7-F1
#
_entry.id   AF-A0A3M7EEY7-F1
#
_cell.length_a   1.000
_cell.length_b   1.000
_cell.length_c   1.000
_cell.angle_alpha   90.00
_cell.angle_beta   90.00
_cell.angle_gamma   90.00
#
_symmetry.space_group_name_H-M   'P 1'
#
loop_
_entity.id
_entity.type
_entity.pdbx_description
1 polymer ?
#
loop_
_entity_poly.entity_id
_entity_poly.type
_entity_poly.pdbx_seq_one_letter_code
_entity_poly.pdbx_strand_id
1 'polypeptide(L)'
;MLGFASTVMVAWEFVLVVSPFGLADGGKPAVFWGLLLSPIVLTPVYASLAEMASMRPTAAGQYAWVSELAPPKFQKGLSYAVGWLISLETVMLVLHVLGVFTICIPLWIMAPKSSASETVVKFTSNGGWQDLGLASTIGVVPMIGMLIGYDCCVHMSEEVQDASCTIPAVIIWAVVSNAAMLLLVGITYIFCLDDLDSVLNSATGQPLVQVFYDATGSVAGTCVMIAVVLLVFLTACIGQVATASRQLWSFARDKGQKLR
;
A
#
# COMPACT_ATOMS: atom_id res chain seq x y z
N MET A 1 -4.38 4.99 15.31
CA MET A 1 -3.13 5.46 14.68
C MET A 1 -2.37 4.36 13.96
N LEU A 2 -1.97 3.28 14.62
CA LEU A 2 -1.31 2.16 13.92
C LEU A 2 -2.17 1.59 12.77
N GLY A 3 -3.47 1.40 13.02
CA GLY A 3 -4.42 0.96 11.98
C GLY A 3 -4.43 1.85 10.75
N PHE A 4 -4.62 3.16 10.96
CA PHE A 4 -4.55 4.18 9.91
C PHE A 4 -3.22 4.15 9.14
N ALA A 5 -2.08 4.18 9.85
CA ALA A 5 -0.76 4.16 9.23
C ALA A 5 -0.54 2.89 8.40
N SER A 6 -1.07 1.74 8.85
CA SER A 6 -1.04 0.50 8.09
C SER A 6 -1.93 0.55 6.86
N THR A 7 -3.20 0.94 7.00
CA THR A 7 -4.17 0.92 5.91
C THR A 7 -3.85 1.94 4.83
N VAL A 8 -3.14 3.02 5.15
CA VAL A 8 -2.75 4.03 4.15
C VAL A 8 -1.61 3.54 3.26
N MET A 9 -0.77 2.62 3.73
CA MET A 9 0.32 2.08 2.92
C MET A 9 -0.12 1.09 1.86
N VAL A 10 -1.22 0.33 2.10
CA VAL A 10 -1.78 -0.67 1.16
C VAL A 10 -0.72 -1.52 0.46
N ALA A 11 0.30 -1.95 1.21
CA ALA A 11 1.52 -2.47 0.60
C ALA A 11 1.28 -3.75 -0.21
N TRP A 12 0.50 -4.68 0.37
CA TRP A 12 0.23 -5.97 -0.25
C TRP A 12 -0.79 -5.87 -1.40
N GLU A 13 -1.68 -4.89 -1.37
CA GLU A 13 -2.58 -4.58 -2.48
C GLU A 13 -1.79 -3.94 -3.64
N PHE A 14 -0.84 -3.07 -3.31
CA PHE A 14 0.00 -2.37 -4.27
C PHE A 14 0.88 -3.32 -5.09
N VAL A 15 1.46 -4.37 -4.49
CA VAL A 15 2.20 -5.37 -5.28
C VAL A 15 1.30 -6.04 -6.32
N LEU A 16 0.04 -6.38 -5.99
CA LEU A 16 -0.85 -7.05 -6.95
C LEU A 16 -1.10 -6.19 -8.19
N VAL A 17 -1.29 -4.89 -7.99
CA VAL A 17 -1.60 -3.93 -9.07
C VAL A 17 -0.35 -3.46 -9.82
N VAL A 18 0.80 -3.32 -9.15
CA VAL A 18 2.05 -2.79 -9.74
C VAL A 18 2.96 -3.90 -10.27
N SER A 19 2.72 -5.17 -9.91
CA SER A 19 3.47 -6.32 -10.44
C SER A 19 3.62 -6.37 -11.97
N PRO A 20 2.70 -5.85 -12.82
CA PRO A 20 2.88 -5.93 -14.28
C PRO A 20 4.18 -5.30 -14.77
N PHE A 21 4.66 -4.23 -14.12
CA PHE A 21 5.93 -3.60 -14.48
C PHE A 21 7.13 -4.51 -14.21
N GLY A 22 7.13 -5.21 -13.06
CA GLY A 22 8.18 -6.18 -12.73
C GLY A 22 8.10 -7.44 -13.59
N LEU A 23 6.88 -7.92 -13.86
CA LEU A 23 6.63 -9.10 -14.69
C LEU A 23 7.02 -8.89 -16.15
N ALA A 24 6.80 -7.69 -16.69
CA ALA A 24 7.19 -7.35 -18.06
C ALA A 24 8.73 -7.29 -18.21
N ASP A 25 9.41 -6.64 -17.27
CA ASP A 25 10.85 -6.36 -17.37
C ASP A 25 11.60 -7.02 -16.21
N GLY A 26 11.96 -8.30 -16.37
CA GLY A 26 12.66 -9.09 -15.37
C GLY A 26 11.88 -10.30 -14.85
N GLY A 27 10.59 -10.42 -15.21
CA GLY A 27 9.77 -11.59 -14.94
C GLY A 27 9.46 -11.80 -13.46
N LYS A 28 9.09 -13.04 -13.11
CA LYS A 28 8.79 -13.42 -11.72
C LYS A 28 9.94 -13.07 -10.73
N PRO A 29 11.22 -13.27 -11.08
CA PRO A 29 12.32 -12.93 -10.18
C PRO A 29 12.42 -11.45 -9.84
N ALA A 30 12.13 -10.53 -10.78
CA ALA A 30 12.18 -9.10 -10.49
C ALA A 30 11.16 -8.69 -9.41
N VAL A 31 9.95 -9.26 -9.47
CA VAL A 31 8.93 -9.09 -8.43
C VAL A 31 9.40 -9.72 -7.12
N PHE A 32 9.87 -10.97 -7.15
CA PHE A 32 10.33 -11.68 -5.95
C PHE A 32 11.46 -10.97 -5.21
N TRP A 33 12.52 -10.57 -5.92
CA TRP A 33 13.66 -9.87 -5.31
C TRP A 33 13.29 -8.44 -4.93
N GLY A 34 12.46 -7.76 -5.72
CA GLY A 34 11.93 -6.46 -5.39
C GLY A 34 11.14 -6.45 -4.07
N LEU A 35 10.34 -7.49 -3.82
CA LEU A 35 9.62 -7.69 -2.57
C LEU A 35 10.55 -7.81 -1.36
N LEU A 36 11.67 -8.54 -1.50
CA LEU A 36 12.66 -8.68 -0.42
C LEU A 36 13.47 -7.41 -0.20
N LEU A 37 13.80 -6.69 -1.27
CA LEU A 37 14.55 -5.44 -1.21
C LEU A 37 13.72 -4.28 -0.67
N SER A 38 12.41 -4.24 -0.91
CA SER A 38 11.56 -3.11 -0.52
C SER A 38 11.62 -2.78 0.98
N PRO A 39 11.41 -3.74 1.92
CA PRO A 39 11.57 -3.46 3.34
C PRO A 39 13.00 -3.03 3.70
N ILE A 40 14.03 -3.61 3.08
CA ILE A 40 15.43 -3.32 3.40
C ILE A 40 15.81 -1.89 2.99
N VAL A 41 15.44 -1.49 1.78
CA VAL A 41 15.78 -0.18 1.22
C VAL A 41 15.00 0.93 1.91
N LEU A 42 13.75 0.68 2.27
CA LEU A 42 12.91 1.73 2.82
C LEU A 42 12.98 1.84 4.35
N THR A 43 13.38 0.79 5.08
CA THR A 43 13.53 0.84 6.56
C THR A 43 14.41 2.00 7.04
N PRO A 44 15.60 2.29 6.46
CA PRO A 44 16.42 3.45 6.85
C PRO A 44 15.70 4.80 6.65
N VAL A 45 14.89 4.92 5.58
CA VAL A 45 14.09 6.12 5.32
C VAL A 45 13.08 6.32 6.46
N TYR A 46 12.48 5.23 6.95
CA TYR A 46 11.49 5.30 8.02
C TYR A 46 12.10 5.51 9.38
N ALA A 47 13.26 4.91 9.64
CA ALA A 47 14.00 5.12 10.89
C ALA A 47 14.37 6.61 11.03
N SER A 48 14.85 7.23 9.94
CA SER A 48 15.14 8.68 9.95
C SER A 48 13.89 9.53 10.11
N LEU A 49 12.76 9.16 9.47
CA LEU A 49 11.48 9.86 9.68
C LEU A 49 10.96 9.71 11.11
N ALA A 50 11.06 8.52 11.70
CA ALA A 50 10.67 8.24 13.07
C ALA A 50 11.51 9.05 14.06
N GLU A 51 12.83 9.16 13.83
CA GLU A 51 13.71 10.03 14.62
C GLU A 51 13.28 11.50 14.52
N MET A 52 13.01 12.01 13.30
CA MET A 52 12.51 13.37 13.09
C MET A 52 11.17 13.62 13.79
N ALA A 53 10.22 12.69 13.68
CA ALA A 53 8.92 12.77 14.31
C ALA A 53 9.03 12.76 15.85
N SER A 54 10.04 12.11 16.41
CA SER A 54 10.30 12.11 17.85
C SER A 54 10.78 13.47 18.36
N MET A 55 11.58 14.18 17.56
CA MET A 55 12.15 15.48 17.93
C MET A 55 11.12 16.61 17.80
N ARG A 56 10.26 16.56 16.78
CA ARG A 56 9.32 17.64 16.46
C ARG A 56 7.97 17.10 15.96
N PRO A 57 7.12 16.58 16.86
CA PRO A 57 5.77 16.16 16.51
C PRO A 57 4.87 17.40 16.34
N THR A 58 4.69 17.87 15.11
CA THR A 58 3.77 18.98 14.80
C THR A 58 2.95 18.64 13.56
N ALA A 59 1.62 18.62 13.68
CA ALA A 59 0.70 18.55 12.54
C ALA A 59 -0.76 18.86 12.89
N ALA A 60 -1.36 19.80 12.15
CA ALA A 60 -2.57 20.50 12.54
C ALA A 60 -3.89 19.70 12.28
N GLY A 61 -4.90 19.89 13.17
CA GLY A 61 -6.06 18.98 13.36
C GLY A 61 -7.38 19.24 12.60
N GLN A 62 -8.00 18.24 11.94
CA GLN A 62 -9.15 18.42 11.00
C GLN A 62 -10.55 18.73 11.60
N TYR A 63 -10.91 18.17 12.75
CA TYR A 63 -12.28 18.28 13.30
C TYR A 63 -12.63 19.73 13.71
N ALA A 64 -11.66 20.43 14.32
CA ALA A 64 -11.79 21.83 14.70
C ALA A 64 -12.05 22.72 13.47
N TRP A 65 -11.52 22.35 12.29
CA TRP A 65 -11.53 23.19 11.10
C TRP A 65 -12.83 23.16 10.34
N VAL A 66 -13.49 22.00 10.28
CA VAL A 66 -14.85 21.97 9.72
C VAL A 66 -15.79 22.75 10.63
N SER A 67 -15.56 22.72 11.95
CA SER A 67 -16.29 23.57 12.89
C SER A 67 -15.85 25.05 12.87
N GLU A 68 -14.73 25.43 12.26
CA GLU A 68 -14.29 26.84 12.24
C GLU A 68 -14.42 27.51 10.85
N LEU A 69 -14.25 26.76 9.77
CA LEU A 69 -14.10 27.27 8.41
C LEU A 69 -15.27 26.94 7.48
N ALA A 70 -16.06 25.91 7.79
CA ALA A 70 -17.24 25.62 6.98
C ALA A 70 -18.31 26.70 7.20
N PRO A 71 -19.02 27.15 6.15
CA PRO A 71 -20.14 28.06 6.32
C PRO A 71 -21.12 27.50 7.34
N PRO A 72 -21.74 28.32 8.21
CA PRO A 72 -22.60 27.86 9.31
C PRO A 72 -23.70 26.88 8.88
N LYS A 73 -24.12 26.96 7.61
CA LYS A 73 -25.12 26.08 6.99
C LYS A 73 -24.65 24.64 6.77
N PHE A 74 -23.35 24.39 6.56
CA PHE A 74 -22.79 23.08 6.22
C PHE A 74 -21.90 22.49 7.31
N GLN A 75 -21.49 23.30 8.27
CA GLN A 75 -20.59 22.99 9.38
C GLN A 75 -20.94 21.67 10.09
N LYS A 76 -22.18 21.50 10.56
CA LYS A 76 -22.62 20.25 11.18
C LYS A 76 -22.53 19.05 10.23
N GLY A 77 -23.02 19.18 9.00
CA GLY A 77 -23.06 18.09 8.03
C GLY A 77 -21.66 17.61 7.62
N LEU A 78 -20.76 18.55 7.35
CA LEU A 78 -19.37 18.26 7.01
C LEU A 78 -18.61 17.70 8.22
N SER A 79 -18.84 18.19 9.44
CA SER A 79 -18.19 17.65 10.65
C SER A 79 -18.63 16.21 10.92
N TYR A 80 -19.92 15.90 10.72
CA TYR A 80 -20.41 14.51 10.80
C TYR A 80 -19.81 13.64 9.70
N ALA A 81 -19.73 14.12 8.45
CA ALA A 81 -19.12 13.37 7.35
C ALA A 81 -17.65 13.04 7.64
N VAL A 82 -16.86 14.01 8.15
CA VAL A 82 -15.46 13.78 8.54
C VAL A 82 -15.35 12.77 9.69
N GLY A 83 -16.21 12.87 10.72
CA GLY A 83 -16.24 11.88 11.81
C GLY A 83 -16.60 10.46 11.36
N TRP A 84 -17.50 10.34 10.38
CA TRP A 84 -17.85 9.06 9.77
C TRP A 84 -16.69 8.48 8.94
N LEU A 85 -15.98 9.31 8.18
CA LEU A 85 -14.79 8.87 7.42
C LEU A 85 -13.72 8.27 8.34
N ILE A 86 -13.47 8.90 9.50
CA ILE A 86 -12.53 8.39 10.51
C ILE A 86 -13.02 7.07 11.13
N SER A 87 -14.34 6.93 11.35
CA SER A 87 -14.92 5.69 11.88
C SER A 87 -14.83 4.53 10.90
N LEU A 88 -14.96 4.81 9.59
CA LEU A 88 -14.77 3.82 8.53
C LEU A 88 -13.35 3.24 8.55
N GLU A 89 -12.31 4.04 8.81
CA GLU A 89 -10.92 3.57 8.83
C GLU A 89 -10.68 2.38 9.79
N THR A 90 -11.38 2.33 10.93
CA THR A 90 -11.25 1.21 11.89
C THR A 90 -11.86 -0.08 11.35
N VAL A 91 -13.02 0.01 10.69
CA VAL A 91 -13.64 -1.15 10.02
C VAL A 91 -12.78 -1.62 8.84
N MET A 92 -12.09 -0.69 8.20
CA MET A 92 -11.26 -0.99 7.02
C MET A 92 -9.91 -1.60 7.39
N LEU A 93 -9.38 -1.37 8.59
CA LEU A 93 -8.26 -2.17 9.12
C LEU A 93 -8.61 -3.66 9.18
N VAL A 94 -9.83 -3.98 9.60
CA VAL A 94 -10.31 -5.37 9.64
C VAL A 94 -10.34 -5.93 8.23
N LEU A 95 -10.84 -5.18 7.25
CA LEU A 95 -10.85 -5.60 5.84
C LEU A 95 -9.44 -5.76 5.26
N HIS A 96 -8.50 -4.88 5.59
CA HIS A 96 -7.11 -4.96 5.15
C HIS A 96 -6.42 -6.24 5.67
N VAL A 97 -6.65 -6.61 6.94
CA VAL A 97 -6.10 -7.83 7.53
C VAL A 97 -6.83 -9.08 7.03
N LEU A 98 -8.17 -9.06 6.95
CA LEU A 98 -8.95 -10.19 6.42
C LEU A 98 -8.74 -10.40 4.91
N GLY A 99 -8.41 -9.33 4.19
CA GLY A 99 -8.09 -9.35 2.77
C GLY A 99 -6.90 -10.25 2.46
N VAL A 100 -5.87 -10.22 3.30
CA VAL A 100 -4.70 -11.12 3.20
C VAL A 100 -5.14 -12.58 3.13
N PHE A 101 -6.04 -13.00 4.02
CA PHE A 101 -6.56 -14.38 4.03
C PHE A 101 -7.48 -14.66 2.86
N THR A 102 -8.29 -13.67 2.47
CA THR A 102 -9.20 -13.78 1.32
C THR A 102 -8.45 -13.98 0.01
N ILE A 103 -7.21 -13.47 -0.09
CA ILE A 103 -6.34 -13.69 -1.25
C ILE A 103 -5.50 -14.97 -1.09
N CYS A 104 -4.82 -15.14 0.05
CA CYS A 104 -3.86 -16.23 0.20
C CYS A 104 -4.53 -17.61 0.26
N ILE A 105 -5.66 -17.76 0.93
CA ILE A 105 -6.29 -19.08 1.12
C ILE A 105 -6.75 -19.68 -0.22
N PRO A 106 -7.51 -18.98 -1.08
CA PRO A 106 -7.86 -19.51 -2.40
C PRO A 106 -6.63 -19.83 -3.25
N LEU A 107 -5.60 -18.97 -3.25
CA LEU A 107 -4.38 -19.21 -4.01
C LEU A 107 -3.62 -20.45 -3.51
N TRP A 108 -3.51 -20.65 -2.19
CA TRP A 108 -2.83 -21.83 -1.65
C TRP A 108 -3.57 -23.13 -1.96
N ILE A 109 -4.90 -23.12 -1.86
CA ILE A 109 -5.73 -24.32 -2.04
C ILE A 109 -5.93 -24.66 -3.52
N MET A 110 -6.17 -23.65 -4.36
CA MET A 110 -6.73 -23.85 -5.70
C MET A 110 -5.75 -23.53 -6.83
N ALA A 111 -4.78 -22.62 -6.60
CA ALA A 111 -3.91 -22.18 -7.69
C ALA A 111 -2.82 -23.20 -8.06
N PRO A 112 -2.47 -23.28 -9.37
CA PRO A 112 -1.25 -23.94 -9.80
C PRO A 112 -0.03 -23.27 -9.17
N LYS A 113 1.06 -24.03 -9.01
CA LYS A 113 2.24 -23.57 -8.28
C LYS A 113 3.47 -23.62 -9.17
N SER A 114 4.07 -22.46 -9.36
CA SER A 114 5.33 -22.30 -10.07
C SER A 114 6.48 -23.00 -9.37
N SER A 115 7.45 -23.44 -10.16
CA SER A 115 8.72 -23.92 -9.63
C SER A 115 9.55 -22.77 -9.02
N ALA A 116 10.32 -23.07 -7.97
CA ALA A 116 11.19 -22.08 -7.34
C ALA A 116 12.28 -21.57 -8.28
N SER A 117 12.83 -22.43 -9.16
CA SER A 117 13.84 -22.03 -10.14
C SER A 117 13.29 -20.98 -11.10
N GLU A 118 12.06 -21.13 -11.55
CA GLU A 118 11.43 -20.18 -12.44
C GLU A 118 11.11 -18.86 -11.73
N THR A 119 10.56 -18.96 -10.51
CA THR A 119 10.10 -17.81 -9.75
C THR A 119 11.25 -16.94 -9.23
N VAL A 120 12.37 -17.55 -8.85
CA VAL A 120 13.46 -16.85 -8.13
C VAL A 120 14.66 -16.53 -9.01
N VAL A 121 14.89 -17.31 -10.08
CA VAL A 121 16.16 -17.26 -10.83
C VAL A 121 15.98 -16.99 -12.33
N LYS A 122 14.85 -17.38 -12.95
CA LYS A 122 14.65 -17.27 -14.40
C LYS A 122 14.14 -15.88 -14.80
N PHE A 123 15.05 -14.91 -14.90
CA PHE A 123 14.71 -13.56 -15.38
C PHE A 123 14.32 -13.59 -16.86
N THR A 124 13.37 -12.74 -17.24
CA THR A 124 12.87 -12.61 -18.62
C THR A 124 12.79 -11.14 -19.03
N SER A 125 12.88 -10.85 -20.33
CA SER A 125 12.70 -9.49 -20.89
C SER A 125 11.55 -9.54 -21.88
N ASN A 126 10.35 -9.14 -21.44
CA ASN A 126 9.14 -9.14 -22.26
C ASN A 126 8.76 -7.72 -22.72
N GLY A 127 9.30 -6.66 -22.11
CA GLY A 127 9.11 -5.26 -22.53
C GLY A 127 10.02 -4.78 -23.67
N GLY A 128 10.78 -5.69 -24.30
CA GLY A 128 11.54 -5.39 -25.52
C GLY A 128 12.96 -4.85 -25.31
N TRP A 129 13.48 -4.87 -24.08
CA TRP A 129 14.88 -4.54 -23.81
C TRP A 129 15.81 -5.65 -24.30
N GLN A 130 16.90 -5.25 -24.97
CA GLN A 130 17.89 -6.21 -25.50
C GLN A 130 18.80 -6.78 -24.40
N ASP A 131 19.11 -5.99 -23.38
CA ASP A 131 19.95 -6.42 -22.26
C ASP A 131 19.08 -6.91 -21.09
N LEU A 132 19.30 -8.17 -20.69
CA LEU A 132 18.53 -8.80 -19.62
C LEU A 132 18.83 -8.18 -18.25
N GLY A 133 20.06 -7.72 -18.01
CA GLY A 133 20.43 -7.07 -16.75
C GLY A 133 19.73 -5.73 -16.56
N LEU A 134 19.66 -4.93 -17.63
CA LEU A 134 18.92 -3.68 -17.67
C LEU A 134 17.41 -3.90 -17.48
N ALA A 135 16.80 -4.82 -18.24
CA ALA A 135 15.40 -5.20 -18.05
C ALA A 135 15.12 -5.58 -16.58
N SER A 136 15.94 -6.49 -16.03
CA SER A 136 15.79 -6.96 -14.65
C SER A 136 15.88 -5.81 -13.64
N THR A 137 16.79 -4.87 -13.85
CA THR A 137 16.91 -3.69 -12.97
C THR A 137 15.68 -2.80 -13.07
N ILE A 138 15.17 -2.58 -14.29
CA ILE A 138 13.98 -1.76 -14.54
C ILE A 138 12.75 -2.33 -13.82
N GLY A 139 12.48 -3.63 -13.89
CA GLY A 139 11.31 -4.19 -13.21
C GLY A 139 11.46 -4.35 -11.70
N VAL A 140 12.68 -4.40 -11.17
CA VAL A 140 12.89 -4.39 -9.70
C VAL A 140 12.59 -3.00 -9.11
N VAL A 141 12.91 -1.91 -9.81
CA VAL A 141 12.72 -0.53 -9.30
C VAL A 141 11.30 -0.23 -8.81
N PRO A 142 10.21 -0.47 -9.57
CA PRO A 142 8.85 -0.20 -9.09
C PRO A 142 8.52 -1.03 -7.85
N MET A 143 9.08 -2.24 -7.73
CA MET A 143 8.85 -3.14 -6.60
C MET A 143 9.54 -2.67 -5.31
N ILE A 144 10.59 -1.86 -5.41
CA ILE A 144 11.22 -1.26 -4.21
C ILE A 144 10.25 -0.30 -3.52
N GLY A 145 9.41 0.41 -4.27
CA GLY A 145 8.47 1.42 -3.77
C GLY A 145 7.18 0.90 -3.13
N MET A 146 7.11 -0.36 -2.69
CA MET A 146 5.86 -0.98 -2.23
C MET A 146 5.40 -0.58 -0.82
N LEU A 147 6.24 0.09 -0.03
CA LEU A 147 5.93 0.49 1.34
C LEU A 147 5.89 2.03 1.47
N ILE A 148 5.01 2.72 0.75
CA ILE A 148 4.91 4.19 0.77
C ILE A 148 3.62 4.62 1.52
N GLY A 149 3.63 5.77 2.21
CA GLY A 149 2.44 6.38 2.83
C GLY A 149 2.42 6.38 4.36
N TYR A 150 3.48 5.90 5.02
CA TYR A 150 3.64 5.87 6.47
C TYR A 150 3.83 7.28 7.10
N ASP A 151 4.25 8.27 6.33
CA ASP A 151 4.40 9.67 6.75
C ASP A 151 3.06 10.33 7.10
N CYS A 152 1.95 9.77 6.60
CA CYS A 152 0.60 10.23 6.89
C CYS A 152 0.30 10.34 8.39
N CYS A 153 0.84 9.45 9.22
CA CYS A 153 0.61 9.51 10.66
C CYS A 153 1.34 10.69 11.35
N VAL A 154 2.46 11.16 10.79
CA VAL A 154 3.18 12.34 11.30
C VAL A 154 2.29 13.58 11.19
N HIS A 155 1.50 13.64 10.12
CA HIS A 155 0.54 14.69 9.86
C HIS A 155 -0.71 14.66 10.76
N MET A 156 -0.78 13.71 11.70
CA MET A 156 -1.83 13.63 12.71
C MET A 156 -1.27 13.73 14.14
N SER A 157 -0.03 14.16 14.29
CA SER A 157 0.67 14.17 15.59
C SER A 157 -0.04 14.97 16.69
N GLU A 158 -0.76 16.06 16.38
CA GLU A 158 -1.47 16.86 17.41
C GLU A 158 -2.73 16.15 17.96
N GLU A 159 -3.21 15.10 17.29
CA GLU A 159 -4.35 14.28 17.73
C GLU A 159 -3.90 13.08 18.59
N VAL A 160 -2.60 12.93 18.80
CA VAL A 160 -1.97 11.78 19.44
C VAL A 160 -1.37 12.19 20.79
N GLN A 161 -1.81 11.50 21.84
CA GLN A 161 -1.20 11.60 23.17
C GLN A 161 0.28 11.17 23.11
N ASP A 162 1.16 11.95 23.71
CA ASP A 162 2.61 11.71 23.71
C ASP A 162 3.19 11.49 22.31
N ALA A 163 2.85 12.39 21.38
CA ALA A 163 3.20 12.25 19.96
C ALA A 163 4.70 12.01 19.69
N SER A 164 5.60 12.57 20.50
CA SER A 164 7.06 12.36 20.38
C SER A 164 7.50 10.91 20.63
N CYS A 165 6.69 10.10 21.30
CA CYS A 165 6.97 8.68 21.52
C CYS A 165 6.03 7.79 20.69
N THR A 166 4.76 8.17 20.58
CA THR A 166 3.73 7.38 19.92
C THR A 166 3.89 7.38 18.39
N ILE A 167 4.17 8.52 17.77
CA ILE A 167 4.31 8.59 16.30
C ILE A 167 5.51 7.79 15.79
N PRO A 168 6.72 7.90 16.37
CA PRO A 168 7.85 7.07 15.97
C PRO A 168 7.56 5.57 16.09
N ALA A 169 6.94 5.15 17.19
CA ALA A 169 6.57 3.75 17.39
C ALA A 169 5.54 3.29 16.34
N VAL A 170 4.54 4.11 16.04
CA VAL A 170 3.52 3.82 15.01
C VAL A 170 4.14 3.65 13.63
N ILE A 171 5.09 4.51 13.25
CA ILE A 171 5.81 4.39 11.96
C ILE A 171 6.50 3.02 11.87
N ILE A 172 7.31 2.67 12.87
CA ILE A 172 8.07 1.41 12.86
C ILE A 172 7.13 0.20 12.84
N TRP A 173 6.11 0.17 13.69
CA TRP A 173 5.19 -0.95 13.75
C TRP A 173 4.35 -1.09 12.48
N ALA A 174 3.91 0.02 11.88
CA ALA A 174 3.16 -0.01 10.63
C ALA A 174 4.03 -0.60 9.50
N VAL A 175 5.29 -0.16 9.39
CA VAL A 175 6.23 -0.71 8.41
C VAL A 175 6.42 -2.20 8.61
N VAL A 176 6.70 -2.64 9.84
CA VAL A 176 6.96 -4.05 10.13
C VAL A 176 5.75 -4.91 9.79
N SER A 177 4.54 -4.49 10.19
CA SER A 177 3.32 -5.25 9.89
C SER A 177 3.05 -5.32 8.38
N ASN A 178 3.25 -4.22 7.65
CA ASN A 178 2.99 -4.17 6.21
C ASN A 178 4.06 -4.87 5.40
N ALA A 179 5.32 -4.81 5.81
CA ALA A 179 6.38 -5.62 5.21
C ALA A 179 6.06 -7.11 5.34
N ALA A 180 5.57 -7.55 6.51
CA ALA A 180 5.16 -8.95 6.69
C ALA A 180 3.98 -9.34 5.78
N MET A 181 2.94 -8.51 5.68
CA MET A 181 1.80 -8.77 4.79
C MET A 181 2.20 -8.72 3.31
N LEU A 182 3.04 -7.76 2.92
CA LEU A 182 3.60 -7.61 1.58
C LEU A 182 4.37 -8.87 1.17
N LEU A 183 5.26 -9.35 2.02
CA LEU A 183 6.02 -10.57 1.76
C LEU A 183 5.08 -11.79 1.66
N LEU A 184 4.12 -11.92 2.57
CA LEU A 184 3.19 -13.04 2.59
C LEU A 184 2.35 -13.11 1.31
N VAL A 185 1.67 -12.02 0.95
CA VAL A 185 0.80 -11.97 -0.23
C VAL A 185 1.62 -11.95 -1.52
N GLY A 186 2.69 -11.16 -1.58
CA GLY A 186 3.53 -11.02 -2.76
C GLY A 186 4.22 -12.33 -3.14
N ILE A 187 4.79 -13.05 -2.17
CA ILE A 187 5.37 -14.38 -2.41
C ILE A 187 4.28 -15.37 -2.80
N THR A 188 3.12 -15.36 -2.12
CA THR A 188 2.01 -16.23 -2.49
C THR A 188 1.55 -15.99 -3.93
N TYR A 189 1.35 -14.73 -4.31
CA TYR A 189 0.93 -14.33 -5.65
C TYR A 189 1.92 -14.78 -6.71
N ILE A 190 3.22 -14.52 -6.53
CA ILE A 190 4.21 -14.82 -7.56
C ILE A 190 4.44 -16.33 -7.74
N PHE A 191 4.35 -17.12 -6.66
CA PHE A 191 4.42 -18.58 -6.74
C PHE A 191 3.12 -19.21 -7.27
N CYS A 192 1.99 -18.51 -7.21
CA CYS A 192 0.72 -18.97 -7.77
C CYS A 192 0.48 -18.48 -9.22
N LEU A 193 1.40 -17.69 -9.76
CA LEU A 193 1.43 -17.28 -11.16
C LEU A 193 2.24 -18.33 -11.92
N ASP A 194 1.58 -19.25 -12.64
CA ASP A 194 2.26 -20.35 -13.35
C ASP A 194 2.69 -19.94 -14.78
N ASP A 195 1.76 -19.63 -15.67
CA ASP A 195 2.09 -19.20 -17.03
C ASP A 195 2.21 -17.67 -17.13
N LEU A 196 3.46 -17.17 -17.15
CA LEU A 196 3.75 -15.75 -17.27
C LEU A 196 3.24 -15.13 -18.58
N ASP A 197 3.38 -15.85 -19.69
CA ASP A 197 3.03 -15.34 -21.01
C ASP A 197 1.51 -15.26 -21.15
N SER A 198 0.78 -16.27 -20.65
CA SER A 198 -0.70 -16.22 -20.61
C SER A 198 -1.20 -15.06 -19.76
N VAL A 199 -0.58 -14.81 -18.60
CA VAL A 199 -1.01 -13.75 -17.67
C VAL A 199 -0.74 -12.36 -18.25
N LEU A 200 0.45 -12.12 -18.82
CA LEU A 200 0.81 -10.83 -19.42
C LEU A 200 0.01 -10.51 -20.68
N ASN A 201 -0.33 -11.51 -21.48
CA ASN A 201 -1.09 -11.34 -22.73
C ASN A 201 -2.61 -11.54 -22.54
N SER A 202 -3.08 -11.70 -21.30
CA SER A 202 -4.49 -11.95 -21.02
C SER A 202 -5.36 -10.76 -21.45
N ALA A 203 -6.57 -11.06 -21.95
CA ALA A 203 -7.54 -10.03 -22.33
C ALA A 203 -8.05 -9.19 -21.15
N THR A 204 -7.75 -9.60 -19.91
CA THR A 204 -8.09 -8.87 -18.69
C THR A 204 -7.31 -7.55 -18.55
N GLY A 205 -6.15 -7.45 -19.19
CA GLY A 205 -5.26 -6.29 -19.11
C GLY A 205 -4.59 -6.08 -17.74
N GLN A 206 -4.86 -6.96 -16.76
CA GLN A 206 -4.30 -6.90 -15.41
C GLN A 206 -3.94 -8.32 -14.93
N PRO A 207 -2.63 -8.64 -14.80
CA PRO A 207 -2.13 -9.92 -14.31
C PRO A 207 -2.85 -10.52 -13.09
N LEU A 208 -3.14 -9.70 -12.07
CA LEU A 208 -3.81 -10.17 -10.86
C LEU A 208 -5.20 -10.79 -11.13
N VAL A 209 -5.93 -10.26 -12.12
CA VAL A 209 -7.27 -10.72 -12.50
C VAL A 209 -7.16 -12.11 -13.13
N GLN A 210 -6.19 -12.29 -14.03
CA GLN A 210 -5.95 -13.58 -14.67
C GLN A 210 -5.49 -14.63 -13.65
N VAL A 211 -4.55 -14.30 -12.75
CA VAL A 211 -4.08 -15.23 -11.72
C VAL A 211 -5.22 -15.69 -10.80
N PHE A 212 -6.10 -14.77 -10.39
CA PHE A 212 -7.27 -15.14 -9.58
C PHE A 212 -8.27 -16.01 -10.35
N TYR A 213 -8.43 -15.77 -11.65
CA TYR A 213 -9.27 -16.60 -12.50
C TYR A 213 -8.67 -17.99 -12.71
N ASP A 214 -7.38 -18.09 -12.96
CA ASP A 214 -6.66 -19.36 -13.14
C ASP A 214 -6.71 -20.20 -11.86
N ALA A 215 -6.67 -19.55 -10.70
CA ALA A 215 -6.81 -20.22 -9.41
C ALA A 215 -8.25 -20.67 -9.13
N THR A 216 -9.24 -19.79 -9.35
CA THR A 216 -10.62 -20.06 -8.92
C THR A 216 -11.46 -20.82 -9.95
N GLY A 217 -11.10 -20.74 -11.23
CA GLY A 217 -11.92 -21.20 -12.35
C GLY A 217 -13.30 -20.52 -12.43
N SER A 218 -13.52 -19.42 -11.69
CA SER A 218 -14.83 -18.81 -11.50
C SER A 218 -14.76 -17.29 -11.58
N VAL A 219 -15.56 -16.72 -12.49
CA VAL A 219 -15.70 -15.27 -12.62
C VAL A 219 -16.22 -14.65 -11.31
N ALA A 220 -17.19 -15.29 -10.65
CA ALA A 220 -17.74 -14.78 -9.40
C ALA A 220 -16.69 -14.77 -8.26
N GLY A 221 -15.91 -15.84 -8.12
CA GLY A 221 -14.83 -15.91 -7.14
C GLY A 221 -13.75 -14.85 -7.40
N THR A 222 -13.35 -14.73 -8.66
CA THR A 222 -12.40 -13.71 -9.13
C THR A 222 -12.89 -12.29 -8.83
N CYS A 223 -14.16 -11.98 -9.12
CA CYS A 223 -14.76 -10.68 -8.83
C CYS A 223 -14.76 -10.35 -7.34
N VAL A 224 -15.04 -11.33 -6.47
CA VAL A 224 -15.01 -11.13 -5.00
C VAL A 224 -13.59 -10.79 -4.54
N MET A 225 -12.58 -11.52 -4.99
CA MET A 225 -11.18 -11.26 -4.64
C MET A 225 -10.72 -9.88 -5.11
N ILE A 226 -11.06 -9.49 -6.34
CA ILE A 226 -10.76 -8.15 -6.88
C ILE A 226 -11.49 -7.06 -6.12
N ALA A 227 -12.77 -7.26 -5.80
CA ALA A 227 -13.56 -6.28 -5.06
C ALA A 227 -12.93 -5.99 -3.69
N VAL A 228 -12.39 -6.99 -3.00
CA VAL A 228 -11.66 -6.80 -1.74
C VAL A 228 -10.44 -5.91 -1.95
N VAL A 229 -9.60 -6.20 -2.94
CA VAL A 229 -8.41 -5.38 -3.26
C VAL A 229 -8.81 -3.93 -3.54
N LEU A 230 -9.82 -3.71 -4.38
CA LEU A 230 -10.29 -2.37 -4.74
C LEU A 230 -10.89 -1.61 -3.55
N LEU A 231 -11.66 -2.29 -2.70
CA LEU A 231 -12.25 -1.67 -1.52
C LEU A 231 -11.18 -1.22 -0.54
N VAL A 232 -10.14 -2.02 -0.30
CA VAL A 232 -9.05 -1.61 0.59
C VAL A 232 -8.24 -0.46 -0.02
N PHE A 233 -7.98 -0.47 -1.34
CA PHE A 233 -7.36 0.66 -2.02
C PHE A 233 -8.11 1.99 -1.87
N LEU A 234 -9.43 1.96 -2.04
CA LEU A 234 -10.26 3.15 -1.89
C LEU A 234 -10.11 3.77 -0.50
N THR A 235 -9.89 2.95 0.52
CA THR A 235 -9.73 3.40 1.91
C THR A 235 -8.39 4.08 2.15
N ALA A 236 -7.31 3.58 1.53
CA ALA A 236 -6.03 4.27 1.54
C ALA A 236 -6.13 5.66 0.89
N CYS A 237 -6.88 5.78 -0.22
CA CYS A 237 -7.11 7.07 -0.85
C CYS A 237 -7.78 8.08 0.09
N ILE A 238 -8.75 7.64 0.90
CA ILE A 238 -9.42 8.51 1.89
C ILE A 238 -8.39 9.03 2.92
N GLY A 239 -7.56 8.15 3.48
CA GLY A 239 -6.53 8.54 4.46
C GLY A 239 -5.44 9.45 3.88
N GLN A 240 -5.08 9.24 2.61
CA GLN A 240 -4.16 10.13 1.89
C GLN A 240 -4.75 11.52 1.65
N VAL A 241 -6.01 11.59 1.20
CA VAL A 241 -6.70 12.87 1.01
C VAL A 241 -6.84 13.63 2.33
N ALA A 242 -7.11 12.92 3.42
CA ALA A 242 -7.13 13.52 4.76
C ALA A 242 -5.77 14.13 5.11
N THR A 243 -4.68 13.39 4.89
CA THR A 243 -3.31 13.85 5.14
C THR A 243 -2.93 15.07 4.29
N ALA A 244 -3.12 15.00 2.97
CA ALA A 244 -2.77 16.09 2.05
C ALA A 244 -3.52 17.39 2.37
N SER A 245 -4.79 17.28 2.77
CA SER A 245 -5.60 18.43 3.20
C SER A 245 -5.01 19.13 4.43
N ARG A 246 -4.42 18.38 5.37
CA ARG A 246 -3.77 18.93 6.57
C ARG A 246 -2.51 19.71 6.21
N GLN A 247 -1.66 19.14 5.34
CA GLN A 247 -0.42 19.78 4.90
C GLN A 247 -0.67 21.11 4.18
N LEU A 248 -1.62 21.12 3.24
CA LEU A 248 -1.99 22.33 2.49
C LEU A 248 -2.48 23.44 3.42
N TRP A 249 -3.25 23.08 4.43
CA TRP A 249 -3.77 24.05 5.37
C TRP A 249 -2.71 24.58 6.34
N SER A 250 -1.84 23.73 6.90
CA SER A 250 -0.78 24.21 7.79
C SER A 250 0.13 25.21 7.06
N PHE A 251 0.41 24.94 5.79
CA PHE A 251 1.11 25.88 4.91
C PHE A 251 0.36 27.21 4.74
N ALA A 252 -0.95 27.17 4.53
CA ALA A 252 -1.79 28.38 4.38
C ALA A 252 -1.91 29.18 5.70
N ARG A 253 -2.14 28.51 6.83
CA ARG A 253 -2.19 29.12 8.19
C ARG A 253 -0.91 29.89 8.46
N ASP A 254 0.22 29.26 8.18
CA ASP A 254 1.55 29.80 8.47
C ASP A 254 2.00 30.80 7.38
N LYS A 255 1.14 31.13 6.40
CA LYS A 255 1.40 32.04 5.27
C LYS A 255 2.67 31.66 4.49
N GLY A 256 3.01 30.37 4.47
CA GLY A 256 4.26 29.86 3.91
C GLY A 256 5.53 30.31 4.63
N GLN A 257 5.44 30.88 5.84
CA GLN A 257 6.59 31.31 6.63
C GLN A 257 7.18 30.14 7.42
N LYS A 258 8.50 30.17 7.66
CA LYS A 258 9.17 29.19 8.52
C LYS A 258 8.66 29.35 9.97
N LEU A 259 8.19 28.26 10.57
CA LEU A 259 7.93 28.17 12.01
C LEU A 259 9.23 28.48 12.77
N ARG A 260 9.18 29.47 13.67
CA ARG A 260 10.28 29.83 14.57
C ARG A 260 10.36 28.89 15.76
#